data_AF-A0A0T0MDM3-F1
#
_entry.id   AF-A0A0T0MDM3-F1
#
_cell.length_a   1.000
_cell.length_b   1.000
_cell.length_c   1.000
_cell.angle_alpha   90.00
_cell.angle_beta   90.00
_cell.angle_gamma   90.00
#
_symmetry.space_group_name_H-M   'P 1'
#
loop_
_entity.id
_entity.type
_entity.pdbx_description
1 polymer ?
#
loop_
_entity_poly.entity_id
_entity_poly.type
_entity_poly.pdbx_seq_one_letter_code
_entity_poly.pdbx_strand_id
1 'polypeptide(L)'
;MSTVTVQTEIIPRWEWRTFGVAFGPAEEYLAGLEPTGVQESDELYLLSVHGDTVKVRGGLMDIKLLREVGLGGLERWEPILKAPFPLGRSAIAAIFEALREPMPDLARETYSLDEFLRELADPHPGVRAVPVHKRRVRHTIEGCIGELSEVEVGEWVTRTIAIESEDRDAVVAAVRAVGLGNRVNTSYPRGLGALFDGAPPRYATIDVGTNSVKLHIGQPIMGGRWEALVDRAEVTQLGAGLAQTGRISTAAIERTTQAIRGMVEEARAHLVREIAAVGTAGLRMAENRTEVLEVIQGETGVSIDVISGDEESRLAYVAALAGLGGSDGSVVVFDTGGGSSQFTFGRGADVDERFSVDVGAARYTERFGLDRQVSSETLQEALGAIAADLHRLGDRQAPDALVGMGGAMTNLTAVMLGLESYDPVAVQGSILERGEVDRQIEMYRTLDADARRSIVGLQPKRAEVILAGACIVRTVMDKLGADRLTVSDRGLRHGLIDERFGVGETEAHSRPASSGGPREA
;
A
#
# COMPACT_ATOMS: atom_id res chain seq x y z
N MET A 1 -32.09 -55.30 0.20
CA MET A 1 -32.36 -53.90 0.54
C MET A 1 -31.07 -53.14 0.37
N SER A 2 -30.92 -52.47 -0.77
CA SER A 2 -29.72 -51.69 -1.10
C SER A 2 -29.69 -50.44 -0.22
N THR A 3 -28.66 -50.31 0.60
CA THR A 3 -28.34 -49.07 1.31
C THR A 3 -27.99 -48.02 0.26
N VAL A 4 -28.91 -47.08 0.07
CA VAL A 4 -28.66 -45.83 -0.66
C VAL A 4 -27.63 -45.05 0.15
N THR A 5 -26.38 -45.09 -0.28
CA THR A 5 -25.36 -44.16 0.21
C THR A 5 -25.77 -42.78 -0.28
N VAL A 6 -26.29 -41.95 0.61
CA VAL A 6 -26.57 -40.54 0.33
C VAL A 6 -25.22 -39.90 -0.02
N GLN A 7 -24.98 -39.64 -1.31
CA GLN A 7 -23.91 -38.75 -1.74
C GLN A 7 -24.20 -37.40 -1.07
N THR A 8 -23.39 -37.05 -0.08
CA THR A 8 -23.44 -35.73 0.53
C THR A 8 -23.11 -34.75 -0.59
N GLU A 9 -24.06 -33.88 -0.91
CA GLU A 9 -23.89 -32.86 -1.93
C GLU A 9 -22.63 -32.04 -1.60
N ILE A 10 -21.70 -31.98 -2.54
CA ILE A 10 -20.49 -31.16 -2.39
C ILE A 10 -20.96 -29.73 -2.61
N ILE A 11 -21.05 -28.95 -1.53
CA ILE A 11 -21.47 -27.55 -1.62
C ILE A 11 -20.21 -26.67 -1.69
N PRO A 12 -19.98 -25.94 -2.80
CA PRO A 12 -18.91 -24.95 -2.89
C PRO A 12 -19.08 -23.86 -1.85
N ARG A 13 -17.98 -23.36 -1.28
CA ARG A 13 -18.00 -22.30 -0.27
C ARG A 13 -17.15 -21.12 -0.69
N TRP A 14 -17.64 -19.94 -0.36
CA TRP A 14 -16.86 -18.72 -0.39
C TRP A 14 -15.95 -18.67 0.83
N GLU A 15 -14.67 -18.40 0.61
CA GLU A 15 -13.64 -18.27 1.64
C GLU A 15 -12.97 -16.91 1.52
N TRP A 16 -12.92 -16.20 2.65
CA TRP A 16 -12.06 -15.05 2.86
C TRP A 16 -10.99 -15.42 3.88
N ARG A 17 -9.75 -15.00 3.66
CA ARG A 17 -8.61 -15.25 4.54
C ARG A 17 -7.60 -14.13 4.50
N THR A 18 -6.99 -13.85 5.65
CA THR A 18 -5.84 -12.94 5.78
C THR A 18 -4.74 -13.55 6.64
N PHE A 19 -3.52 -13.04 6.48
CA PHE A 19 -2.30 -13.46 7.19
C PHE A 19 -1.75 -12.29 8.01
N GLY A 20 -1.20 -12.59 9.18
CA GLY A 20 -0.59 -11.58 10.04
C GLY A 20 -0.04 -12.16 11.33
N VAL A 21 0.70 -11.34 12.08
CA VAL A 21 1.13 -11.65 13.46
C VAL A 21 0.12 -11.15 14.49
N ALA A 22 -0.61 -10.08 14.14
CA ALA A 22 -1.70 -9.52 14.90
C ALA A 22 -2.83 -9.03 13.96
N PHE A 23 -4.05 -9.03 14.46
CA PHE A 23 -5.25 -8.54 13.78
C PHE A 23 -6.00 -7.44 14.56
N GLY A 24 -5.41 -6.92 15.64
CA GLY A 24 -5.95 -5.80 16.41
C GLY A 24 -7.40 -6.03 16.87
N PRO A 25 -8.35 -5.12 16.58
CA PRO A 25 -9.75 -5.25 16.99
C PRO A 25 -10.44 -6.57 16.59
N ALA A 26 -9.99 -7.20 15.50
CA ALA A 26 -10.53 -8.50 15.08
C ALA A 26 -10.26 -9.60 16.11
N GLU A 27 -9.11 -9.56 16.80
CA GLU A 27 -8.80 -10.55 17.84
C GLU A 27 -9.66 -10.35 19.08
N GLU A 28 -9.89 -9.10 19.45
CA GLU A 28 -10.79 -8.74 20.56
C GLU A 28 -12.22 -9.18 20.26
N TYR A 29 -12.70 -8.94 19.03
CA TYR A 29 -14.00 -9.42 18.57
C TYR A 29 -14.11 -10.94 18.68
N LEU A 30 -13.12 -11.68 18.16
CA LEU A 30 -13.14 -13.16 18.21
C LEU A 30 -13.00 -13.70 19.63
N ALA A 31 -12.18 -13.07 20.48
CA ALA A 31 -12.02 -13.45 21.89
C ALA A 31 -13.31 -13.23 22.71
N GLY A 32 -14.19 -12.34 22.26
CA GLY A 32 -15.52 -12.14 22.84
C GLY A 32 -16.55 -13.21 22.47
N LEU A 33 -16.24 -14.11 21.51
CA LEU A 33 -17.12 -15.19 21.09
C LEU A 33 -16.77 -16.50 21.80
N GLU A 34 -17.79 -17.34 22.08
CA GLU A 34 -17.53 -18.70 22.55
C GLU A 34 -16.94 -19.57 21.42
N PRO A 35 -15.80 -20.23 21.64
CA PRO A 35 -15.23 -21.13 20.64
C PRO A 35 -16.15 -22.33 20.38
N THR A 36 -16.43 -22.60 19.10
CA THR A 36 -17.17 -23.80 18.68
C THR A 36 -16.31 -25.05 18.65
N GLY A 37 -14.98 -24.88 18.68
CA GLY A 37 -14.03 -25.98 18.82
C GLY A 37 -12.59 -25.55 18.62
N VAL A 38 -11.67 -26.36 19.14
CA VAL A 38 -10.23 -26.23 18.94
C VAL A 38 -9.72 -27.49 18.26
N GLN A 39 -8.91 -27.32 17.23
CA GLN A 39 -8.32 -28.43 16.48
C GLN A 39 -6.85 -28.16 16.17
N GLU A 40 -6.01 -29.16 16.43
CA GLU A 40 -4.63 -29.21 15.96
C GLU A 40 -4.49 -30.26 14.87
N SER A 41 -3.59 -30.01 13.93
CA SER A 41 -3.25 -30.97 12.89
C SER A 41 -1.91 -30.67 12.26
N ASP A 42 -1.18 -31.74 11.96
CA ASP A 42 -0.11 -31.73 10.98
C ASP A 42 -0.71 -31.98 9.59
N GLU A 43 -0.41 -31.05 8.68
CA GLU A 43 -0.85 -31.06 7.29
C GLU A 43 0.37 -31.01 6.38
N LEU A 44 0.27 -31.61 5.20
CA LEU A 44 1.28 -31.47 4.15
C LEU A 44 0.63 -30.82 2.94
N TYR A 45 1.12 -29.65 2.55
CA TYR A 45 0.67 -28.95 1.37
C TYR A 45 1.64 -29.20 0.22
N LEU A 46 1.11 -29.56 -0.95
CA LEU A 46 1.87 -29.56 -2.18
C LEU A 46 1.54 -28.26 -2.89
N LEU A 47 2.53 -27.40 -3.10
CA LEU A 47 2.39 -26.12 -3.78
C LEU A 47 2.96 -26.23 -5.18
N SER A 48 2.21 -25.78 -6.19
CA SER A 48 2.76 -25.63 -7.53
C SER A 48 3.44 -24.28 -7.72
N VAL A 49 4.33 -24.16 -8.70
CA VAL A 49 4.92 -22.86 -9.10
C VAL A 49 3.87 -21.89 -9.64
N HIS A 50 2.67 -22.38 -9.97
CA HIS A 50 1.55 -21.61 -10.45
C HIS A 50 0.63 -21.08 -9.32
N GLY A 51 0.94 -21.42 -8.06
CA GLY A 51 0.21 -20.97 -6.88
C GLY A 51 -1.02 -21.81 -6.54
N ASP A 52 -1.13 -23.03 -7.07
CA ASP A 52 -2.17 -24.00 -6.73
C ASP A 52 -1.72 -24.91 -5.59
N THR A 53 -2.67 -25.60 -4.97
CA THR A 53 -2.34 -26.57 -3.94
C THR A 53 -3.23 -27.81 -3.95
N VAL A 54 -2.66 -28.91 -3.48
CA VAL A 54 -3.39 -30.00 -2.86
C VAL A 54 -2.84 -30.23 -1.46
N LYS A 55 -3.61 -30.88 -0.58
CA LYS A 55 -3.13 -31.12 0.79
C LYS A 55 -3.40 -32.53 1.26
N VAL A 56 -2.52 -33.01 2.14
CA VAL A 56 -2.69 -34.24 2.88
C VAL A 56 -2.94 -33.92 4.35
N ARG A 57 -4.00 -34.50 4.92
CA ARG A 57 -4.33 -34.37 6.34
C ARG A 57 -4.97 -35.65 6.86
N GLY A 58 -4.44 -36.19 7.96
CA GLY A 58 -4.98 -37.41 8.58
C GLY A 58 -4.97 -38.62 7.63
N GLY A 59 -3.92 -38.74 6.79
CA GLY A 59 -3.79 -39.84 5.82
C GLY A 59 -4.73 -39.76 4.62
N LEU A 60 -5.37 -38.61 4.39
CA LEU A 60 -6.26 -38.36 3.26
C LEU A 60 -5.67 -37.27 2.36
N MET A 61 -5.66 -37.51 1.05
CA MET A 61 -5.47 -36.47 0.04
C MET A 61 -6.78 -35.68 -0.13
N ASP A 62 -6.70 -34.36 -0.08
CA ASP A 62 -7.81 -33.41 -0.19
C ASP A 62 -7.48 -32.38 -1.29
N ILE A 63 -8.32 -32.31 -2.30
CA ILE A 63 -8.18 -31.39 -3.43
C ILE A 63 -9.38 -30.45 -3.45
N LYS A 64 -9.08 -29.15 -3.40
CA LYS A 64 -10.05 -28.07 -3.63
C LYS A 64 -9.65 -27.29 -4.87
N LEU A 65 -10.59 -27.08 -5.78
CA LEU A 65 -10.38 -26.22 -6.95
C LEU A 65 -11.00 -24.85 -6.70
N LEU A 66 -10.23 -23.81 -7.04
CA LEU A 66 -10.76 -22.45 -7.15
C LEU A 66 -11.68 -22.38 -8.37
N ARG A 67 -12.96 -22.06 -8.15
CA ARG A 67 -13.95 -21.93 -9.23
C ARG A 67 -14.15 -20.50 -9.68
N GLU A 68 -14.12 -19.58 -8.74
CA GLU A 68 -14.49 -18.20 -8.98
C GLU A 68 -13.78 -17.27 -8.00
N VAL A 69 -13.44 -16.07 -8.46
CA VAL A 69 -13.01 -14.95 -7.63
C VAL A 69 -14.03 -13.83 -7.81
N GLY A 70 -14.73 -13.48 -6.73
CA GLY A 70 -15.76 -12.43 -6.69
C GLY A 70 -15.21 -11.05 -6.34
N LEU A 71 -16.12 -10.08 -6.10
CA LEU A 71 -15.74 -8.75 -5.62
C LEU A 71 -14.97 -8.86 -4.30
N GLY A 72 -14.05 -7.91 -4.06
CA GLY A 72 -13.21 -7.95 -2.86
C GLY A 72 -12.15 -9.06 -2.88
N GLY A 73 -12.04 -9.81 -3.99
CA GLY A 73 -11.11 -10.92 -4.14
C GLY A 73 -11.59 -12.19 -3.45
N LEU A 74 -12.86 -12.25 -3.03
CA LEU A 74 -13.43 -13.41 -2.33
C LEU A 74 -13.39 -14.65 -3.22
N GLU A 75 -12.99 -15.79 -2.67
CA GLU A 75 -12.71 -16.98 -3.48
C GLU A 75 -13.76 -18.07 -3.24
N ARG A 76 -14.31 -18.67 -4.29
CA ARG A 76 -15.22 -19.82 -4.18
C ARG A 76 -14.48 -21.11 -4.48
N TRP A 77 -14.41 -21.98 -3.49
CA TRP A 77 -13.68 -23.25 -3.55
C TRP A 77 -14.64 -24.44 -3.59
N GLU A 78 -14.35 -25.41 -4.45
CA GLU A 78 -15.09 -26.67 -4.56
C GLU A 78 -14.20 -27.85 -4.18
N PRO A 79 -14.55 -28.65 -3.16
CA PRO A 79 -13.88 -29.92 -2.88
C PRO A 79 -14.15 -30.92 -4.01
N ILE A 80 -13.12 -31.38 -4.72
CA ILE A 80 -13.31 -32.31 -5.86
C ILE A 80 -12.86 -33.74 -5.54
N LEU A 81 -11.97 -33.92 -4.56
CA LEU A 81 -11.45 -35.22 -4.21
C LEU A 81 -11.08 -35.28 -2.72
N LYS A 82 -11.50 -36.37 -2.08
CA LYS A 82 -11.04 -36.75 -0.75
C LYS A 82 -10.78 -38.25 -0.73
N ALA A 83 -9.52 -38.66 -0.81
CA ALA A 83 -9.14 -40.06 -0.98
C ALA A 83 -8.12 -40.51 0.06
N PRO A 84 -8.30 -41.68 0.69
CA PRO A 84 -7.26 -42.29 1.52
C PRO A 84 -6.12 -42.83 0.67
N PHE A 85 -4.93 -42.88 1.24
CA PHE A 85 -3.83 -43.65 0.66
C PHE A 85 -4.08 -45.17 0.83
N PRO A 86 -3.59 -46.02 -0.09
CA PRO A 86 -2.77 -45.69 -1.27
C PRO A 86 -3.58 -45.11 -2.44
N LEU A 87 -2.98 -44.19 -3.21
CA LEU A 87 -3.61 -43.52 -4.35
C LEU A 87 -3.32 -44.26 -5.66
N GLY A 88 -4.35 -44.45 -6.48
CA GLY A 88 -4.23 -44.98 -7.84
C GLY A 88 -4.05 -43.90 -8.91
N ARG A 89 -3.81 -44.33 -10.16
CA ARG A 89 -3.58 -43.46 -11.33
C ARG A 89 -4.58 -42.31 -11.49
N SER A 90 -5.88 -42.55 -11.30
CA SER A 90 -6.91 -41.51 -11.48
C SER A 90 -6.81 -40.39 -10.43
N ALA A 91 -6.55 -40.74 -9.17
CA ALA A 91 -6.35 -39.77 -8.10
C ALA A 91 -5.07 -38.97 -8.32
N ILE A 92 -3.99 -39.63 -8.78
CA ILE A 92 -2.74 -38.96 -9.11
C ILE A 92 -2.92 -38.00 -10.29
N ALA A 93 -3.63 -38.40 -11.34
CA ALA A 93 -3.95 -37.52 -12.45
C ALA A 93 -4.71 -36.26 -11.98
N ALA A 94 -5.71 -36.43 -11.11
CA ALA A 94 -6.46 -35.31 -10.53
C ALA A 94 -5.58 -34.38 -9.66
N ILE A 95 -4.59 -34.92 -8.94
CA ILE A 95 -3.63 -34.10 -8.18
C ILE A 95 -2.81 -33.21 -9.10
N PHE A 96 -2.17 -33.78 -10.14
CA PHE A 96 -1.30 -33.02 -11.03
C PHE A 96 -2.11 -32.07 -11.92
N GLU A 97 -3.33 -32.43 -12.32
CA GLU A 97 -4.27 -31.51 -12.97
C GLU A 97 -4.62 -30.31 -12.06
N ALA A 98 -4.93 -30.56 -10.78
CA ALA A 98 -5.23 -29.50 -9.82
C ALA A 98 -4.02 -28.60 -9.53
N LEU A 99 -2.81 -29.17 -9.53
CA LEU A 99 -1.56 -28.43 -9.40
C LEU A 99 -1.17 -27.67 -10.69
N ARG A 100 -1.86 -27.94 -11.81
CA ARG A 100 -1.52 -27.48 -13.16
C ARG A 100 -0.09 -27.87 -13.57
N GLU A 101 0.33 -29.05 -13.13
CA GLU A 101 1.64 -29.62 -13.42
C GLU A 101 1.48 -30.85 -14.35
N PRO A 102 2.46 -31.15 -15.20
CA PRO A 102 2.41 -32.32 -16.06
C PRO A 102 2.36 -33.61 -15.22
N MET A 103 1.54 -34.55 -15.64
CA MET A 103 1.46 -35.85 -14.98
C MET A 103 2.80 -36.60 -15.12
N PRO A 104 3.41 -37.07 -14.02
CA PRO A 104 4.63 -37.84 -14.07
C PRO A 104 4.38 -39.27 -14.60
N ASP A 105 5.45 -39.90 -15.11
CA ASP A 105 5.42 -41.31 -15.48
C ASP A 105 5.26 -42.18 -14.23
N LEU A 106 4.23 -43.05 -14.24
CA LEU A 106 3.92 -43.89 -13.10
C LEU A 106 4.62 -45.25 -13.22
N ALA A 107 5.51 -45.56 -12.28
CA ALA A 107 6.17 -46.87 -12.15
C ALA A 107 5.29 -47.93 -11.44
N ARG A 108 4.21 -47.50 -10.77
CA ARG A 108 3.34 -48.35 -9.94
C ARG A 108 1.86 -48.12 -10.26
N GLU A 109 1.03 -49.11 -9.93
CA GLU A 109 -0.43 -48.99 -10.03
C GLU A 109 -1.03 -48.14 -8.91
N THR A 110 -0.47 -48.25 -7.70
CA THR A 110 -0.86 -47.47 -6.51
C THR A 110 0.36 -47.01 -5.72
N TYR A 111 0.20 -45.93 -4.95
CA TYR A 111 1.25 -45.29 -4.15
C TYR A 111 0.77 -45.04 -2.73
N SER A 112 1.52 -45.53 -1.73
CA SER A 112 1.41 -45.01 -0.36
C SER A 112 1.82 -43.54 -0.28
N LEU A 113 1.59 -42.87 0.86
CA LEU A 113 2.00 -41.48 1.03
C LEU A 113 3.51 -41.30 0.82
N ASP A 114 4.33 -42.14 1.46
CA ASP A 114 5.78 -42.06 1.38
C ASP A 114 6.30 -42.34 -0.04
N GLU A 115 5.69 -43.29 -0.76
CA GLU A 115 6.02 -43.57 -2.16
C GLU A 115 5.60 -42.41 -3.07
N PHE A 116 4.40 -41.84 -2.86
CA PHE A 116 3.92 -40.70 -3.62
C PHE A 116 4.86 -39.48 -3.46
N LEU A 117 5.27 -39.17 -2.23
CA LEU A 117 6.18 -38.04 -1.98
C LEU A 117 7.54 -38.27 -2.61
N ARG A 118 8.20 -39.37 -2.27
CA ARG A 118 9.57 -39.67 -2.70
C ARG A 118 9.71 -39.88 -4.21
N GLU A 119 8.72 -40.49 -4.85
CA GLU A 119 8.83 -40.90 -6.26
C GLU A 119 8.14 -39.91 -7.22
N LEU A 120 7.12 -39.16 -6.76
CA LEU A 120 6.32 -38.29 -7.63
C LEU A 120 6.36 -36.81 -7.24
N ALA A 121 6.22 -36.45 -5.96
CA ALA A 121 6.11 -35.04 -5.56
C ALA A 121 7.48 -34.36 -5.39
N ASP A 122 8.36 -34.92 -4.55
CA ASP A 122 9.67 -34.33 -4.23
C ASP A 122 10.61 -34.21 -5.45
N PRO A 123 10.63 -35.17 -6.40
CA PRO A 123 11.44 -35.04 -7.61
C PRO A 123 10.85 -34.07 -8.65
N HIS A 124 9.59 -33.66 -8.50
CA HIS A 124 8.90 -32.88 -9.52
C HIS A 124 9.32 -31.40 -9.45
N PRO A 125 9.90 -30.82 -10.51
CA PRO A 125 10.49 -29.48 -10.45
C PRO A 125 9.47 -28.36 -10.18
N GLY A 126 8.20 -28.60 -10.54
CA GLY A 126 7.10 -27.66 -10.34
C GLY A 126 6.34 -27.83 -9.02
N VAL A 127 6.62 -28.86 -8.22
CA VAL A 127 5.87 -29.13 -6.97
C VAL A 127 6.78 -29.01 -5.76
N ARG A 128 6.28 -28.35 -4.72
CA ARG A 128 6.98 -28.20 -3.44
C ARG A 128 6.12 -28.75 -2.31
N ALA A 129 6.65 -29.71 -1.58
CA ALA A 129 6.03 -30.21 -0.36
C ALA A 129 6.36 -29.31 0.84
N VAL A 130 5.32 -28.85 1.53
CA VAL A 130 5.41 -27.90 2.65
C VAL A 130 4.68 -28.49 3.86
N PRO A 131 5.41 -29.01 4.86
CA PRO A 131 4.84 -29.44 6.13
C PRO A 131 4.32 -28.22 6.90
N VAL A 132 3.12 -28.33 7.44
CA VAL A 132 2.45 -27.27 8.17
C VAL A 132 1.86 -27.84 9.46
N HIS A 133 2.29 -27.30 10.60
CA HIS A 133 1.58 -27.52 11.86
C HIS A 133 0.56 -26.40 12.04
N LYS A 134 -0.68 -26.75 12.38
CA LYS A 134 -1.76 -25.77 12.46
C LYS A 134 -2.64 -26.01 13.68
N ARG A 135 -2.74 -24.99 14.54
CA ARG A 135 -3.69 -24.92 15.67
C ARG A 135 -4.79 -23.93 15.34
N ARG A 136 -6.04 -24.35 15.44
CA ARG A 136 -7.22 -23.59 14.96
C ARG A 136 -8.27 -23.46 16.05
N VAL A 137 -8.73 -22.24 16.31
CA VAL A 137 -9.87 -21.94 17.16
C VAL A 137 -11.02 -21.46 16.26
N ARG A 138 -12.13 -22.20 16.28
CA ARG A 138 -13.30 -21.90 15.45
C ARG A 138 -14.36 -21.13 16.22
N HIS A 139 -15.05 -20.26 15.51
CA HIS A 139 -16.14 -19.42 16.00
C HIS A 139 -17.27 -19.39 14.97
N THR A 140 -18.46 -18.98 15.39
CA THR A 140 -19.54 -18.59 14.47
C THR A 140 -19.57 -17.07 14.40
N ILE A 141 -19.36 -16.50 13.21
CA ILE A 141 -19.29 -15.05 12.98
C ILE A 141 -20.42 -14.68 12.03
N GLU A 142 -21.45 -13.98 12.51
CA GLU A 142 -22.59 -13.59 11.67
C GLU A 142 -23.19 -14.78 10.88
N GLY A 143 -23.24 -15.96 11.50
CA GLY A 143 -23.71 -17.21 10.86
C GLY A 143 -22.69 -17.90 9.94
N CYS A 144 -21.52 -17.30 9.70
CA CYS A 144 -20.42 -17.90 8.95
C CYS A 144 -19.49 -18.71 9.86
N ILE A 145 -18.75 -19.63 9.25
CA ILE A 145 -17.68 -20.36 9.94
C ILE A 145 -16.46 -19.45 9.99
N GLY A 146 -16.06 -19.05 11.19
CA GLY A 146 -14.85 -18.28 11.45
C GLY A 146 -13.74 -19.15 12.04
N GLU A 147 -12.50 -18.88 11.68
CA GLU A 147 -11.33 -19.59 12.20
C GLU A 147 -10.15 -18.65 12.41
N LEU A 148 -9.66 -18.56 13.65
CA LEU A 148 -8.36 -18.01 13.97
C LEU A 148 -7.37 -19.16 14.09
N SER A 149 -6.27 -19.11 13.34
CA SER A 149 -5.24 -20.16 13.35
C SER A 149 -3.87 -19.63 13.62
N GLU A 150 -3.10 -20.38 14.40
CA GLU A 150 -1.64 -20.34 14.43
C GLU A 150 -1.13 -21.37 13.42
N VAL A 151 -0.17 -20.95 12.60
CA VAL A 151 0.37 -21.72 11.48
C VAL A 151 1.89 -21.69 11.57
N GLU A 152 2.48 -22.88 11.65
CA GLU A 152 3.92 -23.07 11.72
C GLU A 152 4.42 -23.83 10.48
N VAL A 153 5.46 -23.31 9.86
CA VAL A 153 6.02 -23.80 8.59
C VAL A 153 7.54 -23.75 8.69
N GLY A 154 8.16 -24.88 9.01
CA GLY A 154 9.59 -24.90 9.33
C GLY A 154 9.89 -24.00 10.54
N GLU A 155 10.71 -22.98 10.35
CA GLU A 155 11.05 -21.99 11.39
C GLU A 155 10.10 -20.79 11.43
N TRP A 156 9.17 -20.70 10.48
CA TRP A 156 8.27 -19.57 10.33
C TRP A 156 6.97 -19.79 11.09
N VAL A 157 6.52 -18.76 11.81
CA VAL A 157 5.23 -18.74 12.51
C VAL A 157 4.42 -17.54 12.02
N THR A 158 3.16 -17.78 11.69
CA THR A 158 2.18 -16.74 11.38
C THR A 158 0.84 -17.08 12.00
N ARG A 159 -0.08 -16.12 12.03
CA ARG A 159 -1.48 -16.35 12.29
C ARG A 159 -2.31 -16.09 11.04
N THR A 160 -3.50 -16.68 10.98
CA THR A 160 -4.49 -16.41 9.93
C THR A 160 -5.88 -16.30 10.51
N ILE A 161 -6.69 -15.37 10.01
CA ILE A 161 -8.15 -15.40 10.18
C ILE A 161 -8.76 -15.84 8.86
N ALA A 162 -9.72 -16.76 8.91
CA ALA A 162 -10.54 -17.12 7.78
C ALA A 162 -12.03 -17.12 8.14
N ILE A 163 -12.85 -16.73 7.16
CA ILE A 163 -14.31 -16.73 7.27
C ILE A 163 -14.86 -17.40 6.01
N GLU A 164 -15.66 -18.45 6.18
CA GLU A 164 -16.25 -19.19 5.07
C GLU A 164 -17.76 -19.42 5.24
N SER A 165 -18.49 -19.38 4.12
CA SER A 165 -19.92 -19.68 4.04
C SER A 165 -20.31 -20.07 2.61
N GLU A 166 -21.49 -20.67 2.46
CA GLU A 166 -22.11 -20.92 1.15
C GLU A 166 -22.69 -19.62 0.57
N ASP A 167 -23.04 -18.67 1.43
CA ASP A 167 -23.52 -17.34 1.07
C ASP A 167 -22.35 -16.34 1.03
N ARG A 168 -22.10 -15.78 -0.15
CA ARG A 168 -21.08 -14.76 -0.40
C ARG A 168 -21.30 -13.50 0.42
N ASP A 169 -22.53 -12.99 0.45
CA ASP A 169 -22.83 -11.70 1.06
C ASP A 169 -22.72 -11.79 2.58
N ALA A 170 -23.03 -12.96 3.14
CA ALA A 170 -22.78 -13.27 4.55
C ALA A 170 -21.27 -13.21 4.89
N VAL A 171 -20.37 -13.75 4.04
CA VAL A 171 -18.93 -13.65 4.28
C VAL A 171 -18.46 -12.20 4.26
N VAL A 172 -18.91 -11.41 3.28
CA VAL A 172 -18.56 -9.98 3.19
C VAL A 172 -19.04 -9.21 4.42
N ALA A 173 -20.28 -9.47 4.88
CA ALA A 173 -20.82 -8.86 6.09
C ALA A 173 -20.01 -9.26 7.34
N ALA A 174 -19.66 -10.55 7.47
CA ALA A 174 -18.86 -11.06 8.58
C ALA A 174 -17.46 -10.44 8.63
N VAL A 175 -16.75 -10.35 7.49
CA VAL A 175 -15.45 -9.67 7.37
C VAL A 175 -15.54 -8.22 7.85
N ARG A 176 -16.62 -7.52 7.49
CA ARG A 176 -16.85 -6.14 7.91
C ARG A 176 -17.13 -6.04 9.41
N ALA A 177 -17.96 -6.92 9.96
CA ALA A 177 -18.32 -6.94 11.37
C ALA A 177 -17.10 -7.16 12.28
N VAL A 178 -16.15 -7.99 11.84
CA VAL A 178 -14.90 -8.27 12.56
C VAL A 178 -13.86 -7.14 12.39
N GLY A 179 -14.10 -6.16 11.50
CA GLY A 179 -13.19 -5.04 11.26
C GLY A 179 -12.04 -5.37 10.29
N LEU A 180 -12.22 -6.38 9.43
CA LEU A 180 -11.18 -6.87 8.52
C LEU A 180 -11.28 -6.32 7.08
N GLY A 181 -12.19 -5.38 6.82
CA GLY A 181 -12.48 -4.88 5.46
C GLY A 181 -11.30 -4.26 4.71
N ASN A 182 -10.31 -3.72 5.43
CA ASN A 182 -9.10 -3.14 4.84
C ASN A 182 -7.98 -4.16 4.60
N ARG A 183 -8.16 -5.40 5.04
CA ARG A 183 -7.24 -6.50 4.78
C ARG A 183 -7.55 -7.15 3.45
N VAL A 184 -6.49 -7.56 2.78
CA VAL A 184 -6.58 -8.18 1.46
C VAL A 184 -6.87 -9.67 1.61
N ASN A 185 -7.87 -10.16 0.87
CA ASN A 185 -8.10 -11.60 0.78
C ASN A 185 -6.89 -12.29 0.14
N THR A 186 -6.28 -13.21 0.85
CA THR A 186 -5.12 -13.97 0.40
C THR A 186 -5.42 -15.46 0.55
N SER A 187 -5.43 -16.17 -0.58
CA SER A 187 -5.60 -17.62 -0.58
C SER A 187 -4.54 -18.30 0.28
N TYR A 188 -4.92 -19.39 0.92
CA TYR A 188 -3.99 -20.15 1.76
C TYR A 188 -2.71 -20.58 1.00
N PRO A 189 -2.78 -21.06 -0.27
CA PRO A 189 -1.58 -21.41 -1.04
C PRO A 189 -0.63 -20.24 -1.26
N ARG A 190 -1.16 -19.06 -1.62
CA ARG A 190 -0.34 -17.87 -1.86
C ARG A 190 0.33 -17.39 -0.59
N GLY A 191 -0.41 -17.33 0.51
CA GLY A 191 0.14 -16.95 1.81
C GLY A 191 1.21 -17.94 2.32
N LEU A 192 0.98 -19.24 2.11
CA LEU A 192 1.95 -20.28 2.47
C LEU A 192 3.23 -20.19 1.63
N GLY A 193 3.10 -20.01 0.31
CA GLY A 193 4.25 -19.81 -0.57
C GLY A 193 5.10 -18.60 -0.16
N ALA A 194 4.45 -17.45 0.06
CA ALA A 194 5.14 -16.23 0.49
C ALA A 194 5.83 -16.38 1.86
N LEU A 195 5.18 -17.05 2.81
CA LEU A 195 5.76 -17.33 4.13
C LEU A 195 6.99 -18.23 4.02
N PHE A 196 6.87 -19.31 3.24
CA PHE A 196 7.96 -20.27 3.05
C PHE A 196 9.17 -19.64 2.36
N ASP A 197 8.95 -18.76 1.38
CA ASP A 197 10.00 -18.04 0.67
C ASP A 197 10.66 -16.93 1.53
N GLY A 198 10.18 -16.71 2.76
CA GLY A 198 10.68 -15.65 3.64
C GLY A 198 10.41 -14.25 3.10
N ALA A 199 9.37 -14.08 2.28
CA ALA A 199 9.05 -12.80 1.67
C ALA A 199 8.57 -11.80 2.75
N PRO A 200 9.11 -10.57 2.77
CA PRO A 200 8.69 -9.56 3.73
C PRO A 200 7.21 -9.18 3.52
N PRO A 201 6.51 -8.77 4.59
CA PRO A 201 5.16 -8.24 4.44
C PRO A 201 5.13 -7.03 3.52
N ARG A 202 4.06 -6.91 2.74
CA ARG A 202 3.81 -5.74 1.90
C ARG A 202 2.53 -5.05 2.37
N TYR A 203 2.55 -3.73 2.34
CA TYR A 203 1.45 -2.88 2.74
C TYR A 203 1.18 -1.85 1.66
N ALA A 204 -0.07 -1.39 1.57
CA ALA A 204 -0.43 -0.34 0.63
C ALA A 204 -1.11 0.82 1.32
N THR A 205 -0.96 2.00 0.71
CA THR A 205 -1.72 3.19 1.06
C THR A 205 -2.42 3.77 -0.16
N ILE A 206 -3.64 4.26 0.02
CA ILE A 206 -4.41 4.96 -1.00
C ILE A 206 -4.76 6.37 -0.49
N ASP A 207 -4.26 7.40 -1.18
CA ASP A 207 -4.57 8.81 -0.90
C ASP A 207 -5.61 9.29 -1.93
N VAL A 208 -6.85 9.49 -1.48
CA VAL A 208 -7.97 9.98 -2.29
C VAL A 208 -8.03 11.51 -2.17
N GLY A 209 -7.30 12.16 -3.07
CA GLY A 209 -7.26 13.62 -3.20
C GLY A 209 -8.42 14.22 -3.99
N THR A 210 -8.54 15.54 -3.93
CA THR A 210 -9.53 16.30 -4.73
C THR A 210 -9.32 16.15 -6.23
N ASN A 211 -8.06 16.06 -6.68
CA ASN A 211 -7.72 16.00 -8.10
C ASN A 211 -7.29 14.60 -8.57
N SER A 212 -6.65 13.83 -7.70
CA SER A 212 -6.00 12.57 -8.05
C SER A 212 -6.09 11.58 -6.90
N VAL A 213 -6.11 10.29 -7.24
CA VAL A 213 -5.90 9.19 -6.30
C VAL A 213 -4.47 8.69 -6.44
N LYS A 214 -3.80 8.36 -5.34
CA LYS A 214 -2.43 7.83 -5.36
C LYS A 214 -2.37 6.49 -4.65
N LEU A 215 -1.55 5.57 -5.19
CA LEU A 215 -1.23 4.28 -4.60
C LEU A 215 0.25 4.25 -4.26
N HIS A 216 0.57 3.84 -3.04
CA HIS A 216 1.94 3.48 -2.65
C HIS A 216 1.94 2.08 -2.05
N ILE A 217 2.77 1.18 -2.58
CA ILE A 217 3.02 -0.16 -2.04
C ILE A 217 4.45 -0.21 -1.53
N GLY A 218 4.61 -0.60 -0.27
CA GLY A 218 5.92 -0.69 0.37
C GLY A 218 6.09 -1.97 1.17
N GLN A 219 7.34 -2.36 1.37
CA GLN A 219 7.75 -3.38 2.33
C GLN A 219 8.76 -2.81 3.31
N PRO A 220 8.72 -3.20 4.60
CA PRO A 220 9.66 -2.71 5.58
C PRO A 220 11.05 -3.30 5.31
N ILE A 221 12.07 -2.47 5.48
CA ILE A 221 13.49 -2.85 5.46
C ILE A 221 14.13 -2.46 6.80
N MET A 222 15.37 -2.89 7.03
CA MET A 222 16.08 -2.60 8.28
C MET A 222 16.09 -1.11 8.65
N GLY A 223 15.93 -0.83 9.95
CA GLY A 223 16.02 0.52 10.51
C GLY A 223 14.75 1.35 10.37
N GLY A 224 13.57 0.72 10.36
CA GLY A 224 12.27 1.42 10.27
C GLY A 224 12.05 2.12 8.92
N ARG A 225 12.76 1.70 7.88
CA ARG A 225 12.65 2.28 6.55
C ARG A 225 11.74 1.42 5.67
N TRP A 226 11.29 2.01 4.58
CA TRP A 226 10.43 1.36 3.59
C TRP A 226 11.13 1.29 2.23
N GLU A 227 11.05 0.13 1.58
CA GLU A 227 11.33 -0.04 0.16
C GLU A 227 10.02 0.13 -0.62
N ALA A 228 10.01 1.09 -1.55
CA ALA A 228 8.86 1.34 -2.41
C ALA A 228 8.85 0.35 -3.59
N LEU A 229 7.77 -0.40 -3.75
CA LEU A 229 7.56 -1.33 -4.85
C LEU A 229 6.72 -0.72 -5.96
N VAL A 230 5.74 0.11 -5.57
CA VAL A 230 4.86 0.86 -6.47
C VAL A 230 4.65 2.24 -5.87
N ASP A 231 4.76 3.28 -6.69
CA ASP A 231 4.29 4.62 -6.36
C ASP A 231 3.73 5.28 -7.63
N ARG A 232 2.40 5.47 -7.67
CA ARG A 232 1.74 6.08 -8.82
C ARG A 232 0.54 6.92 -8.45
N ALA A 233 0.19 7.83 -9.35
CA ALA A 233 -0.98 8.69 -9.22
C ALA A 233 -1.87 8.58 -10.46
N GLU A 234 -3.17 8.65 -10.26
CA GLU A 234 -4.19 8.67 -11.31
C GLU A 234 -5.09 9.89 -11.14
N VAL A 235 -5.29 10.67 -12.19
CA VAL A 235 -6.08 11.90 -12.16
C VAL A 235 -7.56 11.53 -12.34
N THR A 236 -8.35 11.66 -11.28
CA THR A 236 -9.78 11.32 -11.28
C THR A 236 -10.69 12.55 -11.19
N GLN A 237 -10.15 13.67 -10.71
CA GLN A 237 -10.84 14.94 -10.48
C GLN A 237 -12.11 14.76 -9.63
N LEU A 238 -11.99 14.08 -8.48
CA LEU A 238 -13.11 13.82 -7.57
C LEU A 238 -13.86 15.11 -7.17
N GLY A 239 -13.13 16.20 -6.94
CA GLY A 239 -13.70 17.50 -6.56
C GLY A 239 -14.14 18.39 -7.73
N ALA A 240 -14.20 17.88 -8.97
CA ALA A 240 -14.68 18.67 -10.09
C ALA A 240 -16.11 19.17 -9.86
N GLY A 241 -16.30 20.50 -9.91
CA GLY A 241 -17.59 21.16 -9.68
C GLY A 241 -17.99 21.32 -8.21
N LEU A 242 -17.22 20.74 -7.27
CA LEU A 242 -17.58 20.67 -5.85
C LEU A 242 -17.76 22.05 -5.21
N ALA A 243 -16.89 23.01 -5.56
CA ALA A 243 -16.97 24.37 -5.02
C ALA A 243 -18.26 25.10 -5.45
N GLN A 244 -18.87 24.72 -6.57
CA GLN A 244 -20.10 25.34 -7.08
C GLN A 244 -21.35 24.59 -6.64
N THR A 245 -21.29 23.25 -6.57
CA THR A 245 -22.47 22.41 -6.35
C THR A 245 -22.62 21.94 -4.90
N GLY A 246 -21.56 21.99 -4.09
CA GLY A 246 -21.49 21.36 -2.76
C GLY A 246 -21.47 19.82 -2.79
N ARG A 247 -21.55 19.21 -3.98
CA ARG A 247 -21.72 17.76 -4.16
C ARG A 247 -20.75 17.19 -5.19
N ILE A 248 -20.26 15.98 -4.91
CA ILE A 248 -19.46 15.20 -5.87
C ILE A 248 -20.41 14.59 -6.91
N SER A 249 -20.11 14.81 -8.19
CA SER A 249 -20.92 14.29 -9.31
C SER A 249 -20.78 12.78 -9.48
N THR A 250 -21.83 12.12 -9.97
CA THR A 250 -21.84 10.68 -10.26
C THR A 250 -20.66 10.26 -11.16
N ALA A 251 -20.37 11.04 -12.20
CA ALA A 251 -19.24 10.76 -13.09
C ALA A 251 -17.88 10.84 -12.38
N ALA A 252 -17.73 11.70 -11.37
CA ALA A 252 -16.50 11.77 -10.58
C ALA A 252 -16.38 10.59 -9.60
N ILE A 253 -17.50 10.11 -9.05
CA ILE A 253 -17.58 8.89 -8.25
C ILE A 253 -17.15 7.69 -9.09
N GLU A 254 -17.78 7.47 -10.24
CA GLU A 254 -17.48 6.33 -11.13
C GLU A 254 -16.00 6.25 -11.54
N ARG A 255 -15.42 7.38 -11.99
CA ARG A 255 -13.98 7.43 -12.35
C ARG A 255 -13.09 7.12 -11.16
N THR A 256 -13.41 7.66 -9.98
CA THR A 256 -12.60 7.46 -8.77
C THR A 256 -12.70 6.02 -8.25
N THR A 257 -13.91 5.45 -8.25
CA THR A 257 -14.14 4.04 -7.92
C THR A 257 -13.38 3.10 -8.85
N GLN A 258 -13.38 3.38 -10.16
CA GLN A 258 -12.64 2.57 -11.13
C GLN A 258 -11.12 2.64 -10.92
N ALA A 259 -10.58 3.83 -10.61
CA ALA A 259 -9.17 4.00 -10.29
C ALA A 259 -8.77 3.21 -9.01
N ILE A 260 -9.57 3.34 -7.95
CA ILE A 260 -9.35 2.61 -6.69
C ILE A 260 -9.44 1.09 -6.90
N ARG A 261 -10.41 0.62 -7.69
CA ARG A 261 -10.51 -0.80 -8.07
C ARG A 261 -9.22 -1.30 -8.71
N GLY A 262 -8.69 -0.57 -9.69
CA GLY A 262 -7.42 -0.93 -10.33
C GLY A 262 -6.25 -0.98 -9.33
N MET A 263 -6.19 -0.03 -8.39
CA MET A 263 -5.16 0.00 -7.34
C MET A 263 -5.29 -1.16 -6.35
N VAL A 264 -6.50 -1.60 -6.03
CA VAL A 264 -6.76 -2.77 -5.16
C VAL A 264 -6.35 -4.07 -5.85
N GLU A 265 -6.65 -4.23 -7.14
CA GLU A 265 -6.19 -5.42 -7.89
C GLU A 265 -4.65 -5.45 -8.01
N GLU A 266 -4.02 -4.30 -8.19
CA GLU A 266 -2.55 -4.18 -8.17
C GLU A 266 -1.97 -4.56 -6.80
N ALA A 267 -2.55 -4.05 -5.70
CA ALA A 267 -2.16 -4.43 -4.35
C ALA A 267 -2.29 -5.96 -4.11
N ARG A 268 -3.37 -6.59 -4.60
CA ARG A 268 -3.54 -8.05 -4.56
C ARG A 268 -2.48 -8.80 -5.35
N ALA A 269 -2.17 -8.34 -6.56
CA ALA A 269 -1.11 -8.93 -7.39
C ALA A 269 0.26 -8.86 -6.70
N HIS A 270 0.50 -7.82 -5.90
CA HIS A 270 1.70 -7.66 -5.10
C HIS A 270 1.68 -8.42 -3.75
N LEU A 271 0.62 -9.17 -3.43
CA LEU A 271 0.44 -9.86 -2.14
C LEU A 271 0.50 -8.90 -0.94
N VAL A 272 -0.05 -7.69 -1.10
CA VAL A 272 -0.25 -6.74 0.00
C VAL A 272 -1.14 -7.39 1.06
N ARG A 273 -0.75 -7.26 2.34
CA ARG A 273 -1.52 -7.79 3.48
C ARG A 273 -2.68 -6.88 3.85
N GLU A 274 -2.45 -5.58 3.85
CA GLU A 274 -3.40 -4.57 4.32
C GLU A 274 -3.26 -3.26 3.55
N ILE A 275 -4.40 -2.60 3.32
CA ILE A 275 -4.50 -1.31 2.61
C ILE A 275 -5.04 -0.27 3.58
N ALA A 276 -4.29 0.81 3.81
CA ALA A 276 -4.80 1.99 4.51
C ALA A 276 -5.21 3.07 3.48
N ALA A 277 -6.50 3.44 3.46
CA ALA A 277 -6.98 4.47 2.53
C ALA A 277 -7.49 5.71 3.28
N VAL A 278 -7.11 6.89 2.80
CA VAL A 278 -7.51 8.18 3.38
C VAL A 278 -8.11 9.10 2.34
N GLY A 279 -9.07 9.92 2.77
CA GLY A 279 -9.73 10.94 1.96
C GLY A 279 -9.45 12.34 2.48
N THR A 280 -9.15 13.28 1.59
CA THR A 280 -8.74 14.64 1.97
C THR A 280 -9.83 15.70 1.68
N ALA A 281 -9.44 16.91 1.28
CA ALA A 281 -10.31 18.09 1.20
C ALA A 281 -11.60 17.87 0.40
N GLY A 282 -11.52 17.21 -0.75
CA GLY A 282 -12.69 16.94 -1.60
C GLY A 282 -13.79 16.16 -0.88
N LEU A 283 -13.43 15.12 -0.12
CA LEU A 283 -14.39 14.31 0.65
C LEU A 283 -14.83 15.02 1.93
N ARG A 284 -13.98 15.85 2.55
CA ARG A 284 -14.37 16.69 3.71
C ARG A 284 -15.48 17.68 3.36
N MET A 285 -15.39 18.30 2.17
CA MET A 285 -16.28 19.39 1.74
C MET A 285 -17.60 18.91 1.14
N ALA A 286 -17.68 17.67 0.68
CA ALA A 286 -18.86 17.16 -0.03
C ALA A 286 -20.03 16.85 0.89
N GLU A 287 -21.20 17.40 0.58
CA GLU A 287 -22.45 17.10 1.29
C GLU A 287 -22.86 15.62 1.15
N ASN A 288 -22.55 15.01 -0.01
CA ASN A 288 -22.83 13.59 -0.29
C ASN A 288 -21.65 12.66 -0.02
N ARG A 289 -20.73 13.03 0.88
CA ARG A 289 -19.56 12.20 1.21
C ARG A 289 -19.94 10.77 1.61
N THR A 290 -21.00 10.57 2.38
CA THR A 290 -21.41 9.24 2.86
C THR A 290 -21.78 8.32 1.69
N GLU A 291 -22.58 8.82 0.75
CA GLU A 291 -22.94 8.12 -0.48
C GLU A 291 -21.69 7.74 -1.29
N VAL A 292 -20.75 8.68 -1.45
CA VAL A 292 -19.50 8.46 -2.18
C VAL A 292 -18.67 7.35 -1.54
N LEU A 293 -18.52 7.38 -0.21
CA LEU A 293 -17.77 6.38 0.56
C LEU A 293 -18.43 5.00 0.49
N GLU A 294 -19.77 4.93 0.59
CA GLU A 294 -20.53 3.69 0.47
C GLU A 294 -20.39 3.05 -0.90
N VAL A 295 -20.46 3.85 -1.98
CA VAL A 295 -20.25 3.35 -3.35
C VAL A 295 -18.84 2.81 -3.52
N ILE A 296 -17.81 3.55 -3.09
CA ILE A 296 -16.42 3.09 -3.22
C ILE A 296 -16.21 1.80 -2.40
N GLN A 297 -16.71 1.75 -1.16
CA GLN A 297 -16.55 0.58 -0.32
C GLN A 297 -17.30 -0.64 -0.87
N GLY A 298 -18.52 -0.48 -1.38
CA GLY A 298 -19.28 -1.57 -1.99
C GLY A 298 -18.62 -2.14 -3.25
N GLU A 299 -18.02 -1.27 -4.07
CA GLU A 299 -17.45 -1.65 -5.36
C GLU A 299 -15.98 -2.10 -5.30
N THR A 300 -15.26 -1.76 -4.22
CA THR A 300 -13.81 -2.03 -4.08
C THR A 300 -13.43 -2.80 -2.81
N GLY A 301 -14.30 -2.81 -1.80
CA GLY A 301 -14.02 -3.37 -0.47
C GLY A 301 -13.24 -2.44 0.46
N VAL A 302 -12.63 -1.37 -0.06
CA VAL A 302 -11.75 -0.48 0.72
C VAL A 302 -12.57 0.54 1.50
N SER A 303 -12.28 0.69 2.79
CA SER A 303 -12.82 1.76 3.62
C SER A 303 -11.88 2.96 3.58
N ILE A 304 -12.42 4.15 3.31
CA ILE A 304 -11.63 5.39 3.25
C ILE A 304 -11.89 6.21 4.51
N ASP A 305 -10.82 6.46 5.27
CA ASP A 305 -10.85 7.35 6.42
C ASP A 305 -10.73 8.81 5.98
N VAL A 306 -11.78 9.61 6.18
CA VAL A 306 -11.73 11.05 5.87
C VAL A 306 -10.99 11.77 6.99
N ILE A 307 -9.74 12.15 6.73
CA ILE A 307 -8.86 12.77 7.72
C ILE A 307 -9.05 14.29 7.79
N SER A 308 -8.73 14.88 8.94
CA SER A 308 -8.72 16.33 9.10
C SER A 308 -7.59 16.97 8.27
N GLY A 309 -7.69 18.27 8.03
CA GLY A 309 -6.57 18.98 7.41
C GLY A 309 -5.31 19.00 8.28
N ASP A 310 -5.47 18.98 9.62
CA ASP A 310 -4.34 18.90 10.57
C ASP A 310 -3.61 17.58 10.41
N GLU A 311 -4.37 16.49 10.35
CA GLU A 311 -3.83 15.15 10.23
C GLU A 311 -3.13 14.92 8.89
N GLU A 312 -3.73 15.41 7.80
CA GLU A 312 -3.12 15.40 6.48
C GLU A 312 -1.73 16.09 6.48
N SER A 313 -1.63 17.22 7.17
CA SER A 313 -0.37 17.97 7.28
C SER A 313 0.64 17.28 8.20
N ARG A 314 0.19 16.74 9.34
CA ARG A 314 1.03 16.02 10.29
C ARG A 314 1.67 14.79 9.65
N LEU A 315 0.88 13.99 8.93
CA LEU A 315 1.38 12.81 8.21
C LEU A 315 2.39 13.20 7.12
N ALA A 316 2.12 14.26 6.35
CA ALA A 316 3.08 14.76 5.36
C ALA A 316 4.38 15.27 6.01
N TYR A 317 4.27 15.96 7.15
CA TYR A 317 5.41 16.46 7.93
C TYR A 317 6.30 15.33 8.46
N VAL A 318 5.72 14.32 9.12
CA VAL A 318 6.46 13.16 9.63
C VAL A 318 7.13 12.39 8.48
N ALA A 319 6.43 12.22 7.36
CA ALA A 319 6.99 11.57 6.17
C ALA A 319 8.24 12.30 5.63
N ALA A 320 8.19 13.63 5.63
CA ALA A 320 9.30 14.47 5.19
C ALA A 320 10.50 14.33 6.14
N LEU A 321 10.26 14.31 7.46
CA LEU A 321 11.30 14.14 8.47
C LEU A 321 11.96 12.77 8.44
N ALA A 322 11.19 11.69 8.25
CA ALA A 322 11.73 10.34 8.10
C ALA A 322 12.71 10.24 6.92
N GLY A 323 12.61 11.16 5.95
CA GLY A 323 13.56 11.31 4.85
C GLY A 323 14.93 11.88 5.24
N LEU A 324 15.04 12.51 6.42
CA LEU A 324 16.20 13.28 6.86
C LEU A 324 17.05 12.58 7.92
N GLY A 325 16.62 11.41 8.39
CA GLY A 325 17.28 10.71 9.51
C GLY A 325 16.97 11.30 10.89
N GLY A 326 15.90 12.10 11.00
CA GLY A 326 15.49 12.77 12.25
C GLY A 326 16.23 14.09 12.51
N SER A 327 15.56 15.00 13.22
CA SER A 327 16.16 16.24 13.75
C SER A 327 15.52 16.56 15.09
N ASP A 328 16.34 16.69 16.13
CA ASP A 328 15.92 17.17 17.46
C ASP A 328 15.74 18.71 17.49
N GLY A 329 16.12 19.38 16.40
CA GLY A 329 16.02 20.81 16.19
C GLY A 329 14.67 21.26 15.65
N SER A 330 14.54 22.58 15.51
CA SER A 330 13.43 23.22 14.81
C SER A 330 13.46 22.89 13.32
N VAL A 331 12.32 22.47 12.79
CA VAL A 331 12.17 22.12 11.37
C VAL A 331 11.03 22.92 10.76
N VAL A 332 11.27 23.40 9.54
CA VAL A 332 10.23 23.95 8.68
C VAL A 332 10.09 23.08 7.46
N VAL A 333 8.89 22.53 7.27
CA VAL A 333 8.50 21.83 6.06
C VAL A 333 7.57 22.74 5.27
N PHE A 334 7.83 22.91 3.98
CA PHE A 334 6.93 23.65 3.10
C PHE A 334 6.68 22.93 1.78
N ASP A 335 5.45 23.02 1.30
CA ASP A 335 5.01 22.54 0.00
C ASP A 335 4.54 23.74 -0.83
N THR A 336 5.11 23.90 -2.03
CA THR A 336 4.72 24.94 -2.96
C THR A 336 3.99 24.32 -4.15
N GLY A 337 2.69 24.57 -4.21
CA GLY A 337 1.82 24.17 -5.30
C GLY A 337 1.63 25.25 -6.38
N GLY A 338 0.68 25.00 -7.28
CA GLY A 338 0.32 25.94 -8.34
C GLY A 338 -0.45 27.17 -7.85
N GLY A 339 -1.33 26.99 -6.85
CA GLY A 339 -2.21 28.05 -6.34
C GLY A 339 -1.87 28.57 -4.94
N SER A 340 -1.21 27.76 -4.11
CA SER A 340 -0.91 28.09 -2.72
C SER A 340 0.36 27.39 -2.26
N SER A 341 0.89 27.85 -1.11
CA SER A 341 1.99 27.21 -0.40
C SER A 341 1.61 26.95 1.04
N GLN A 342 1.96 25.78 1.56
CA GLN A 342 1.70 25.35 2.92
C GLN A 342 3.00 25.31 3.70
N PHE A 343 2.97 25.77 4.95
CA PHE A 343 4.12 25.79 5.85
C PHE A 343 3.74 25.08 7.15
N THR A 344 4.63 24.22 7.61
CA THR A 344 4.52 23.51 8.88
C THR A 344 5.82 23.71 9.64
N PHE A 345 5.73 24.31 10.83
CA PHE A 345 6.80 24.52 11.78
C PHE A 345 6.66 23.49 12.89
N GLY A 346 7.77 22.88 13.29
CA GLY A 346 7.75 21.88 14.36
C GLY A 346 9.13 21.55 14.89
N ARG A 347 9.17 20.58 15.79
CA ARG A 347 10.38 20.01 16.37
C ARG A 347 10.20 18.52 16.55
N GLY A 348 11.12 17.71 16.00
CA GLY A 348 10.90 16.27 15.95
C GLY A 348 9.54 15.95 15.31
N ALA A 349 8.76 15.05 15.91
CA ALA A 349 7.42 14.69 15.42
C ALA A 349 6.31 15.72 15.75
N ASP A 350 6.58 16.69 16.62
CA ASP A 350 5.58 17.66 17.08
C ASP A 350 5.46 18.84 16.11
N VAL A 351 4.22 19.23 15.81
CA VAL A 351 3.89 20.39 14.97
C VAL A 351 3.51 21.57 15.87
N ASP A 352 4.29 22.65 15.80
CA ASP A 352 4.09 23.87 16.58
C ASP A 352 3.06 24.82 15.92
N GLU A 353 3.21 25.03 14.62
CA GLU A 353 2.36 25.94 13.85
C GLU A 353 2.24 25.45 12.41
N ARG A 354 1.06 25.63 11.82
CA ARG A 354 0.89 25.47 10.38
C ARG A 354 0.00 26.56 9.79
N PHE A 355 0.29 26.91 8.54
CA PHE A 355 -0.58 27.80 7.78
C PHE A 355 -0.42 27.63 6.28
N SER A 356 -1.43 28.08 5.55
CA SER A 356 -1.41 28.19 4.10
C SER A 356 -1.41 29.67 3.70
N VAL A 357 -0.75 29.97 2.59
CA VAL A 357 -0.75 31.28 1.93
C VAL A 357 -1.08 31.12 0.45
N ASP A 358 -1.75 32.11 -0.14
CA ASP A 358 -2.14 32.11 -1.57
C ASP A 358 -0.96 32.46 -2.49
N VAL A 359 0.20 31.85 -2.22
CA VAL A 359 1.44 32.02 -2.97
C VAL A 359 1.67 30.73 -3.75
N GLY A 360 1.41 30.76 -5.05
CA GLY A 360 1.53 29.59 -5.92
C GLY A 360 2.16 29.93 -7.27
N ALA A 361 2.90 28.98 -7.84
CA ALA A 361 3.70 29.21 -9.04
C ALA A 361 2.85 29.68 -10.24
N ALA A 362 1.66 29.13 -10.45
CA ALA A 362 0.79 29.51 -11.57
C ALA A 362 0.33 30.98 -11.46
N ARG A 363 0.02 31.44 -10.24
CA ARG A 363 -0.44 32.81 -9.99
C ARG A 363 0.60 33.86 -10.36
N TYR A 364 1.86 33.66 -9.97
CA TYR A 364 2.95 34.58 -10.32
C TYR A 364 3.39 34.43 -11.77
N THR A 365 3.28 33.23 -12.34
CA THR A 365 3.51 33.02 -13.77
C THR A 365 2.56 33.86 -14.60
N GLU A 366 1.26 33.78 -14.32
CA GLU A 366 0.23 34.57 -15.01
C GLU A 366 0.42 36.08 -14.79
N ARG A 367 0.65 36.50 -13.54
CA ARG A 367 0.76 37.91 -13.17
C ARG A 367 1.97 38.61 -13.80
N PHE A 368 3.10 37.92 -13.93
CA PHE A 368 4.37 38.52 -14.38
C PHE A 368 4.85 37.97 -15.73
N GLY A 369 4.09 37.09 -16.39
CA GLY A 369 4.47 36.47 -17.67
C GLY A 369 5.73 35.61 -17.56
N LEU A 370 5.90 34.88 -16.46
CA LEU A 370 7.12 34.10 -16.17
C LEU A 370 7.25 32.83 -17.03
N ASP A 371 6.26 32.53 -17.85
CA ASP A 371 6.30 31.51 -18.91
C ASP A 371 7.18 31.94 -20.10
N ARG A 372 7.56 33.21 -20.18
CA ARG A 372 8.38 33.78 -21.26
C ARG A 372 9.78 34.15 -20.75
N GLN A 373 10.61 34.63 -21.66
CA GLN A 373 11.84 35.32 -21.30
C GLN A 373 11.50 36.63 -20.57
N VAL A 374 12.17 36.87 -19.44
CA VAL A 374 11.93 38.08 -18.61
C VAL A 374 13.23 38.80 -18.25
N SER A 375 13.14 40.11 -18.17
CA SER A 375 14.26 40.96 -17.75
C SER A 375 14.60 40.76 -16.27
N SER A 376 15.79 41.17 -15.87
CA SER A 376 16.17 41.19 -14.44
C SER A 376 15.23 42.10 -13.62
N GLU A 377 14.70 43.16 -14.22
CA GLU A 377 13.75 44.07 -13.55
C GLU A 377 12.42 43.36 -13.25
N THR A 378 11.79 42.72 -14.24
CA THR A 378 10.55 41.95 -14.03
C THR A 378 10.75 40.80 -13.04
N LEU A 379 11.92 40.16 -13.05
CA LEU A 379 12.25 39.14 -12.06
C LEU A 379 12.31 39.71 -10.63
N GLN A 380 12.94 40.87 -10.44
CA GLN A 380 13.00 41.54 -9.14
C GLN A 380 11.61 41.99 -8.66
N GLU A 381 10.75 42.48 -9.56
CA GLU A 381 9.35 42.78 -9.25
C GLU A 381 8.58 41.53 -8.78
N ALA A 382 8.76 40.39 -9.46
CA ALA A 382 8.14 39.13 -9.08
C ALA A 382 8.63 38.65 -7.70
N LEU A 383 9.94 38.67 -7.45
CA LEU A 383 10.52 38.33 -6.15
C LEU A 383 10.00 39.25 -5.03
N GLY A 384 9.94 40.57 -5.28
CA GLY A 384 9.39 41.54 -4.34
C GLY A 384 7.92 41.28 -4.02
N ALA A 385 7.10 40.95 -5.02
CA ALA A 385 5.70 40.61 -4.82
C ALA A 385 5.52 39.30 -4.02
N ILE A 386 6.29 38.27 -4.35
CA ILE A 386 6.30 37.01 -3.59
C ILE A 386 6.72 37.28 -2.14
N ALA A 387 7.75 38.10 -1.91
CA ALA A 387 8.23 38.43 -0.58
C ALA A 387 7.18 39.22 0.25
N ALA A 388 6.40 40.10 -0.39
CA ALA A 388 5.31 40.81 0.27
C ALA A 388 4.17 39.84 0.66
N ASP A 389 3.80 38.93 -0.24
CA ASP A 389 2.72 37.96 0.03
C ASP A 389 3.15 36.88 1.04
N LEU A 390 4.46 36.59 1.16
CA LEU A 390 5.07 35.75 2.19
C LEU A 390 5.42 36.51 3.50
N HIS A 391 4.76 37.62 3.81
CA HIS A 391 5.04 38.42 5.02
C HIS A 391 4.93 37.63 6.33
N ARG A 392 4.09 36.57 6.41
CA ARG A 392 3.96 35.72 7.61
C ARG A 392 5.24 34.95 7.98
N LEU A 393 6.18 34.82 7.04
CA LEU A 393 7.51 34.26 7.29
C LEU A 393 8.52 35.32 7.76
N GLY A 394 8.17 36.60 7.73
CA GLY A 394 9.02 37.68 8.23
C GLY A 394 9.32 37.53 9.72
N ASP A 395 10.51 37.97 10.12
CA ASP A 395 10.98 38.03 11.51
C ASP A 395 11.04 36.67 12.26
N ARG A 396 11.02 35.55 11.53
CA ARG A 396 11.19 34.21 12.10
C ARG A 396 12.66 33.87 12.28
N GLN A 397 12.97 33.13 13.34
CA GLN A 397 14.29 32.56 13.54
C GLN A 397 14.57 31.50 12.44
N ALA A 398 15.83 31.44 11.99
CA ALA A 398 16.25 30.41 11.05
C ALA A 398 16.08 29.02 11.67
N PRO A 399 15.43 28.07 10.98
CA PRO A 399 15.27 26.72 11.48
C PRO A 399 16.57 25.93 11.37
N ASP A 400 16.71 24.91 12.20
CA ASP A 400 17.83 23.98 12.15
C ASP A 400 17.80 23.14 10.86
N ALA A 401 16.58 22.85 10.36
CA ALA A 401 16.37 22.23 9.05
C ALA A 401 15.21 22.89 8.27
N LEU A 402 15.45 23.15 6.99
CA LEU A 402 14.43 23.56 6.03
C LEU A 402 14.20 22.43 5.03
N VAL A 403 12.95 22.06 4.83
CA VAL A 403 12.54 20.93 3.99
C VAL A 403 11.53 21.40 2.95
N GLY A 404 11.85 21.18 1.69
CA GLY A 404 10.99 21.49 0.56
C GLY A 404 10.29 20.25 0.02
N MET A 405 9.00 20.36 -0.24
CA MET A 405 8.19 19.35 -0.92
C MET A 405 7.54 19.92 -2.19
N GLY A 406 6.97 19.02 -2.98
CA GLY A 406 6.14 19.37 -4.12
C GLY A 406 6.89 19.49 -5.44
N GLY A 407 6.12 19.72 -6.51
CA GLY A 407 6.63 19.61 -7.89
C GLY A 407 7.74 20.59 -8.23
N ALA A 408 7.76 21.79 -7.64
CA ALA A 408 8.86 22.74 -7.85
C ALA A 408 10.17 22.17 -7.30
N MET A 409 10.17 21.65 -6.07
CA MET A 409 11.36 21.09 -5.43
C MET A 409 11.92 19.90 -6.19
N THR A 410 11.06 18.96 -6.56
CA THR A 410 11.49 17.74 -7.25
C THR A 410 12.02 18.04 -8.65
N ASN A 411 11.47 19.02 -9.36
CA ASN A 411 12.00 19.44 -10.67
C ASN A 411 13.32 20.21 -10.56
N LEU A 412 13.45 21.15 -9.59
CA LEU A 412 14.72 21.83 -9.33
C LEU A 412 15.84 20.81 -9.02
N THR A 413 15.51 19.79 -8.24
CA THR A 413 16.43 18.71 -7.87
C THR A 413 16.78 17.83 -9.06
N ALA A 414 15.80 17.42 -9.86
CA ALA A 414 16.03 16.60 -11.05
C ALA A 414 16.92 17.33 -12.08
N VAL A 415 16.75 18.64 -12.23
CA VAL A 415 17.61 19.48 -13.08
C VAL A 415 19.02 19.61 -12.51
N MET A 416 19.17 19.80 -11.19
CA MET A 416 20.47 19.80 -10.50
C MET A 416 21.22 18.48 -10.72
N LEU A 417 20.52 17.35 -10.62
CA LEU A 417 21.07 16.01 -10.78
C LEU A 417 21.22 15.56 -12.25
N GLY A 418 20.66 16.31 -13.20
CA GLY A 418 20.69 15.96 -14.62
C GLY A 418 19.94 14.66 -14.95
N LEU A 419 18.81 14.40 -14.28
CA LEU A 419 18.06 13.15 -14.44
C LEU A 419 17.34 13.11 -15.79
N GLU A 420 17.71 12.18 -16.68
CA GLU A 420 16.98 11.94 -17.94
C GLU A 420 15.59 11.34 -17.70
N SER A 421 15.47 10.50 -16.68
CA SER A 421 14.23 9.93 -16.18
C SER A 421 14.07 10.22 -14.69
N TYR A 422 12.86 10.56 -14.27
CA TYR A 422 12.59 10.86 -12.85
C TYR A 422 12.93 9.66 -11.95
N ASP A 423 13.77 9.89 -10.96
CA ASP A 423 14.15 8.91 -9.94
C ASP A 423 13.80 9.47 -8.54
N PRO A 424 12.73 8.98 -7.89
CA PRO A 424 12.33 9.46 -6.57
C PRO A 424 13.36 9.11 -5.48
N VAL A 425 14.13 8.04 -5.64
CA VAL A 425 15.17 7.64 -4.68
C VAL A 425 16.34 8.61 -4.73
N ALA A 426 16.73 9.05 -5.92
CA ALA A 426 17.77 10.06 -6.08
C ALA A 426 17.33 11.45 -5.59
N VAL A 427 16.06 11.81 -5.79
CA VAL A 427 15.51 13.11 -5.37
C VAL A 427 15.32 13.17 -3.85
N GLN A 428 14.86 12.09 -3.22
CA GLN A 428 14.60 12.05 -1.78
C GLN A 428 15.87 12.31 -0.96
N GLY A 429 15.82 13.32 -0.09
CA GLY A 429 16.93 13.68 0.80
C GLY A 429 18.04 14.50 0.13
N SER A 430 17.90 14.83 -1.16
CA SER A 430 18.84 15.70 -1.86
C SER A 430 18.89 17.10 -1.24
N ILE A 431 20.07 17.71 -1.22
CA ILE A 431 20.28 19.06 -0.69
C ILE A 431 20.30 20.05 -1.86
N LEU A 432 19.38 21.02 -1.83
CA LEU A 432 19.39 22.17 -2.74
C LEU A 432 20.04 23.36 -2.04
N GLU A 433 21.18 23.80 -2.55
CA GLU A 433 21.84 25.01 -2.10
C GLU A 433 21.21 26.25 -2.75
N ARG A 434 21.25 27.36 -2.02
CA ARG A 434 20.75 28.66 -2.48
C ARG A 434 21.33 29.06 -3.84
N GLY A 435 22.64 28.88 -4.01
CA GLY A 435 23.33 29.20 -5.25
C GLY A 435 22.88 28.36 -6.45
N GLU A 436 22.46 27.11 -6.21
CA GLU A 436 21.90 26.26 -7.25
C GLU A 436 20.50 26.74 -7.68
N VAL A 437 19.67 27.16 -6.71
CA VAL A 437 18.37 27.78 -7.01
C VAL A 437 18.57 29.07 -7.83
N ASP A 438 19.52 29.93 -7.44
CA ASP A 438 19.84 31.16 -8.17
C ASP A 438 20.33 30.88 -9.60
N ARG A 439 21.20 29.88 -9.78
CA ARG A 439 21.67 29.43 -11.11
C ARG A 439 20.50 29.01 -12.00
N GLN A 440 19.54 28.25 -11.44
CA GLN A 440 18.38 27.78 -12.19
C GLN A 440 17.40 28.92 -12.49
N ILE A 441 17.19 29.88 -11.58
CA ILE A 441 16.40 31.10 -11.86
C ILE A 441 16.98 31.86 -13.05
N GLU A 442 18.30 32.06 -13.07
CA GLU A 442 19.01 32.73 -14.17
C GLU A 442 18.85 31.97 -15.50
N MET A 443 18.98 30.65 -15.48
CA MET A 443 18.75 29.80 -16.65
C MET A 443 17.30 29.92 -17.14
N TYR A 444 16.32 29.82 -16.25
CA TYR A 444 14.91 29.83 -16.65
C TYR A 444 14.45 31.20 -17.16
N ARG A 445 14.88 32.32 -16.56
CA ARG A 445 14.43 33.65 -16.99
C ARG A 445 14.89 34.03 -18.41
N THR A 446 15.96 33.43 -18.90
CA THR A 446 16.52 33.69 -20.24
C THR A 446 15.90 32.82 -21.34
N LEU A 447 15.01 31.91 -20.97
CA LEU A 447 14.30 30.99 -21.87
C LEU A 447 12.79 31.17 -21.73
N ASP A 448 12.04 30.88 -22.79
CA ASP A 448 10.60 30.72 -22.72
C ASP A 448 10.22 29.27 -22.35
N ALA A 449 8.93 29.03 -22.10
CA ALA A 449 8.43 27.72 -21.72
C ALA A 449 8.75 26.64 -22.75
N ASP A 450 8.69 26.95 -24.05
CA ASP A 450 8.98 26.00 -25.12
C ASP A 450 10.44 25.54 -25.06
N ALA A 451 11.39 26.48 -24.94
CA ALA A 451 12.81 26.15 -24.81
C ALA A 451 13.13 25.43 -23.50
N ARG A 452 12.46 25.79 -22.40
CA ARG A 452 12.63 25.12 -21.09
C ARG A 452 12.24 23.64 -21.13
N ARG A 453 11.30 23.23 -21.98
CA ARG A 453 10.89 21.81 -22.10
C ARG A 453 12.05 20.89 -22.55
N SER A 454 13.12 21.44 -23.11
CA SER A 454 14.32 20.71 -23.50
C SER A 454 15.39 20.60 -22.41
N ILE A 455 15.18 21.20 -21.23
CA ILE A 455 16.12 21.12 -20.11
C ILE A 455 16.03 19.72 -19.48
N VAL A 456 17.17 19.01 -19.42
CA VAL A 456 17.26 17.69 -18.78
C VAL A 456 16.85 17.79 -17.31
N GLY A 457 16.02 16.86 -16.85
CA GLY A 457 15.43 16.86 -15.50
C GLY A 457 14.15 17.67 -15.35
N LEU A 458 13.85 18.61 -16.24
CA LEU A 458 12.63 19.42 -16.16
C LEU A 458 11.45 18.71 -16.85
N GLN A 459 10.41 18.39 -16.09
CA GLN A 459 9.20 17.82 -16.66
C GLN A 459 8.55 18.83 -17.63
N PRO A 460 8.21 18.43 -18.88
CA PRO A 460 7.67 19.37 -19.87
C PRO A 460 6.39 20.10 -19.43
N LYS A 461 5.54 19.44 -18.64
CA LYS A 461 4.31 20.02 -18.07
C LYS A 461 4.57 21.09 -16.99
N ARG A 462 5.80 21.21 -16.51
CA ARG A 462 6.21 22.19 -15.47
C ARG A 462 6.97 23.38 -16.05
N ALA A 463 7.39 23.33 -17.32
CA ALA A 463 8.20 24.36 -17.95
C ALA A 463 7.61 25.78 -17.90
N GLU A 464 6.28 25.89 -17.96
CA GLU A 464 5.57 27.17 -17.89
C GLU A 464 5.70 27.83 -16.50
N VAL A 465 5.63 27.04 -15.44
CA VAL A 465 5.53 27.54 -14.06
C VAL A 465 6.82 27.44 -13.24
N ILE A 466 7.86 26.78 -13.77
CA ILE A 466 9.07 26.46 -13.01
C ILE A 466 9.84 27.69 -12.54
N LEU A 467 9.89 28.77 -13.35
CA LEU A 467 10.56 30.01 -12.95
C LEU A 467 9.90 30.62 -11.71
N ALA A 468 8.57 30.72 -11.71
CA ALA A 468 7.82 31.19 -10.56
C ALA A 468 8.02 30.30 -9.33
N GLY A 469 8.02 28.97 -9.53
CA GLY A 469 8.33 28.00 -8.48
C GLY A 469 9.69 28.26 -7.85
N ALA A 470 10.74 28.40 -8.67
CA ALA A 470 12.10 28.70 -8.22
C ALA A 470 12.19 30.01 -7.43
N CYS A 471 11.51 31.07 -7.89
CA CYS A 471 11.43 32.35 -7.18
C CYS A 471 10.77 32.21 -5.80
N ILE A 472 9.71 31.39 -5.68
CA ILE A 472 9.06 31.12 -4.38
C ILE A 472 10.03 30.42 -3.45
N VAL A 473 10.69 29.35 -3.93
CA VAL A 473 11.70 28.62 -3.14
C VAL A 473 12.79 29.55 -2.65
N ARG A 474 13.36 30.36 -3.55
CA ARG A 474 14.42 31.32 -3.22
C ARG A 474 13.99 32.34 -2.17
N THR A 475 12.76 32.86 -2.29
CA THR A 475 12.20 33.82 -1.34
C THR A 475 11.94 33.20 0.04
N VAL A 476 11.50 31.94 0.09
CA VAL A 476 11.36 31.20 1.36
C VAL A 476 12.72 31.02 2.03
N MET A 477 13.74 30.62 1.27
CA MET A 477 15.12 30.50 1.78
C MET A 477 15.65 31.82 2.34
N ASP A 478 15.35 32.96 1.69
CA ASP A 478 15.75 34.28 2.19
C ASP A 478 15.03 34.64 3.49
N LYS A 479 13.70 34.50 3.53
CA LYS A 479 12.92 34.87 4.72
C LYS A 479 13.22 34.01 5.94
N LEU A 480 13.57 32.74 5.73
CA LEU A 480 13.94 31.81 6.80
C LEU A 480 15.45 31.76 7.06
N GLY A 481 16.25 32.60 6.38
CA GLY A 481 17.70 32.65 6.60
C GLY A 481 18.44 31.34 6.29
N ALA A 482 17.92 30.53 5.37
CA ALA A 482 18.47 29.21 5.03
C ALA A 482 19.34 29.29 3.77
N ASP A 483 20.58 28.79 3.85
CA ASP A 483 21.49 28.69 2.71
C ASP A 483 21.32 27.38 1.93
N ARG A 484 20.65 26.39 2.53
CA ARG A 484 20.31 25.11 1.92
C ARG A 484 18.95 24.62 2.41
N LEU A 485 18.29 23.80 1.61
CA LEU A 485 17.11 23.04 2.01
C LEU A 485 17.27 21.58 1.60
N THR A 486 16.60 20.68 2.31
CA THR A 486 16.53 19.27 1.94
C THR A 486 15.23 19.00 1.21
N VAL A 487 15.27 18.16 0.18
CA VAL A 487 14.13 17.86 -0.68
C VAL A 487 13.47 16.57 -0.24
N SER A 488 12.15 16.60 -0.10
CA SER A 488 11.34 15.41 0.17
C SER A 488 10.35 15.17 -0.96
N ASP A 489 10.46 14.00 -1.59
CA ASP A 489 9.45 13.42 -2.49
C ASP A 489 8.36 12.66 -1.69
N ARG A 490 8.59 12.47 -0.39
CA ARG A 490 7.62 11.89 0.54
C ARG A 490 6.53 12.90 0.92
N GLY A 491 5.35 12.36 1.23
CA GLY A 491 4.15 13.13 1.57
C GLY A 491 3.12 12.23 2.25
N LEU A 492 1.84 12.63 2.25
CA LEU A 492 0.76 11.97 3.00
C LEU A 492 0.80 10.42 2.98
N ARG A 493 0.81 9.81 1.79
CA ARG A 493 0.81 8.34 1.62
C ARG A 493 2.01 7.63 2.29
N HIS A 494 3.16 8.30 2.32
CA HIS A 494 4.37 7.79 2.95
C HIS A 494 4.35 7.96 4.47
N GLY A 495 3.70 9.02 4.98
CA GLY A 495 3.47 9.16 6.42
C GLY A 495 2.44 8.15 6.90
N LEU A 496 1.41 7.90 6.10
CA LEU A 496 0.35 6.95 6.42
C LEU A 496 0.87 5.51 6.49
N ILE A 497 1.74 5.09 5.56
CA ILE A 497 2.27 3.71 5.59
C ILE A 497 3.12 3.50 6.84
N ASP A 498 3.91 4.50 7.22
CA ASP A 498 4.75 4.46 8.41
C ASP A 498 3.92 4.51 9.69
N GLU A 499 2.87 5.32 9.75
CA GLU A 499 2.02 5.36 10.94
C GLU A 499 1.19 4.09 11.12
N ARG A 500 0.64 3.55 10.03
CA ARG A 500 -0.27 2.41 10.10
C ARG A 500 0.46 1.09 10.23
N PHE A 501 1.63 0.99 9.61
CA PHE A 501 2.35 -0.28 9.46
C PHE A 501 3.83 -0.18 9.85
N GLY A 502 4.28 1.00 10.28
CA GLY A 502 5.62 1.23 10.79
C GLY A 502 5.82 0.39 12.03
N VAL A 503 6.83 -0.44 11.93
CA VAL A 503 7.19 -1.39 12.97
C VAL A 503 8.03 -0.59 13.96
N GLY A 504 7.52 -0.34 15.17
CA GLY A 504 8.38 0.07 16.28
C GLY A 504 9.53 -0.94 16.40
N GLU A 505 10.73 -0.50 16.83
CA GLU A 505 11.97 -1.32 16.86
C GLU A 505 11.81 -2.73 17.49
N THR A 506 10.72 -3.00 18.20
CA THR A 506 10.33 -4.26 18.83
C THR A 506 9.71 -5.33 17.92
N GLU A 507 9.13 -5.00 16.76
CA GLU A 507 8.37 -5.98 15.94
C GLU A 507 9.11 -6.47 14.69
N ALA A 508 10.33 -5.96 14.42
CA ALA A 508 11.13 -6.28 13.23
C ALA A 508 11.64 -7.73 13.16
N HIS A 509 11.09 -8.64 13.96
CA HIS A 509 11.56 -10.01 14.04
C HIS A 509 10.39 -10.99 14.21
N SER A 510 9.92 -11.54 13.09
CA SER A 510 9.86 -13.00 12.99
C SER A 510 11.30 -13.53 13.18
N ARG A 511 11.80 -13.56 14.42
CA ARG A 511 13.09 -14.14 14.77
C ARG A 511 12.94 -15.67 14.82
N PRO A 512 13.97 -16.43 14.44
CA PRO A 512 13.96 -17.88 14.49
C PRO A 512 13.78 -18.32 15.94
N ALA A 513 13.07 -19.42 16.15
CA ALA A 513 13.12 -20.13 17.41
C ALA A 513 14.59 -20.45 17.71
N SER A 514 15.18 -19.80 18.72
CA SER A 514 16.54 -20.09 19.16
C SER A 514 16.61 -21.56 19.56
N SER A 515 17.42 -22.34 18.84
CA SER A 515 17.74 -23.72 19.15
C SER A 515 18.45 -23.82 20.51
N GLY A 516 18.01 -24.77 21.33
CA GLY A 516 18.58 -25.00 22.65
C GLY A 516 18.13 -26.32 23.27
N GLY A 517 18.72 -27.43 22.82
CA GLY A 517 18.78 -28.67 23.58
C GLY A 517 18.67 -29.95 22.74
N PRO A 518 19.73 -30.78 22.62
CA PRO A 518 19.61 -32.09 21.99
C PRO A 518 18.69 -32.97 22.84
N ARG A 519 17.65 -33.55 22.22
CA ARG A 519 16.94 -34.67 22.83
C ARG A 519 17.85 -35.89 22.69
N GLU A 520 18.58 -36.20 23.76
CA GLU A 520 19.21 -37.51 23.92
C GLU A 520 18.14 -38.60 24.06
N ALA A 521 18.38 -39.69 23.32
CA ALA A 521 17.88 -41.07 23.43
C ALA A 521 16.37 -41.34 23.53
#